data_AF-A0A7Z9GXD5-F1
#
_entry.id   AF-A0A7Z9GXD5-F1
#
_cell.length_a   1.000
_cell.length_b   1.000
_cell.length_c   1.000
_cell.angle_alpha   90.00
_cell.angle_beta   90.00
_cell.angle_gamma   90.00
#
_symmetry.space_group_name_H-M   'P 1'
#
loop_
_entity.id
_entity.type
_entity.pdbx_description
1 polymer ?
#
loop_
_entity_poly.entity_id
_entity_poly.type
_entity_poly.pdbx_seq_one_letter_code
_entity_poly.pdbx_strand_id
1 'polypeptide(L)'
;MPRIVILDPIAPAGLQLLDAAEDIQYDVQTGLTGPALQQALANADGAICRSGVKLDADSLQGGRLLKAIVRAGVGTDNIDKQAATRQGVVVMNTPTGNTYSTAEHTFALILALSRNVVPAYQSLCDGRWDRKEYIGTQLADKTLGIIGLGKVGQEVAKRAQAFQMRVVGYDPFLSSEQATRLGLDLVTNINEMLPEIDYLTVHTPLTPETRYLIGAEEIELLKPGARLINCARGGIYDEAALVTGLQSGKLAGVALDVYEQEPCTDSPLFNLPGVLCTPHLGASTDEAQTQVSIEAVQLLLAFLRTGEIRHAVNVASVDPATLAAMGGYLDLAFRLGIFLSQWHPGRADACRLEYRGEVTQEDLHLLTASFCSGLLEQAMSGDVNIVNAEVLIRERGIQLVEEAHSEMGAFSSSITAELTGDGESHLASATLFGNNMSRLIRLGSYRLETYLDGNMLLFTHDDVPGIIGIVGSILGDHQVNIAQMTVGRPGEQPGGTAIGALNLDTAPPAAAISQLSEHPSIRSVQVIQLPLAGQTPPWLPQ
;
A
#
# COMPACT_ATOMS: atom_id res chain seq x y z
N MET A 1 -8.81 -23.06 -6.81
CA MET A 1 -8.49 -22.81 -5.38
C MET A 1 -7.23 -21.96 -5.36
N PRO A 2 -7.20 -20.85 -4.62
CA PRO A 2 -5.99 -20.05 -4.48
C PRO A 2 -4.84 -20.86 -3.90
N ARG A 3 -3.61 -20.59 -4.38
CA ARG A 3 -2.38 -21.24 -3.88
C ARG A 3 -1.53 -20.27 -3.07
N ILE A 4 -1.12 -20.67 -1.88
CA ILE A 4 -0.21 -19.90 -1.01
C ILE A 4 1.18 -20.54 -1.01
N VAL A 5 2.23 -19.73 -1.14
CA VAL A 5 3.61 -20.17 -0.92
C VAL A 5 4.16 -19.58 0.39
N ILE A 6 4.72 -20.43 1.24
CA ILE A 6 5.38 -20.02 2.49
C ILE A 6 6.89 -20.08 2.27
N LEU A 7 7.53 -18.92 2.23
CA LEU A 7 8.93 -18.73 1.80
C LEU A 7 9.94 -18.77 2.95
N ASP A 8 9.46 -18.68 4.20
CA ASP A 8 10.26 -18.76 5.42
C ASP A 8 9.54 -19.62 6.48
N PRO A 9 10.26 -20.26 7.42
CA PRO A 9 9.65 -21.02 8.50
C PRO A 9 8.71 -20.16 9.36
N ILE A 10 7.43 -20.54 9.43
CA ILE A 10 6.43 -19.95 10.33
C ILE A 10 6.06 -20.93 11.45
N ALA A 11 5.46 -20.42 12.53
CA ALA A 11 5.07 -21.25 13.67
C ALA A 11 3.99 -22.29 13.28
N PRO A 12 3.98 -23.48 13.91
CA PRO A 12 3.00 -24.53 13.62
C PRO A 12 1.54 -24.08 13.72
N ALA A 13 1.22 -23.15 14.61
CA ALA A 13 -0.13 -22.62 14.75
C ALA A 13 -0.65 -21.91 13.49
N GLY A 14 0.25 -21.25 12.72
CA GLY A 14 -0.11 -20.67 11.43
C GLY A 14 -0.40 -21.76 10.38
N LEU A 15 0.41 -22.83 10.35
CA LEU A 15 0.20 -23.96 9.44
C LEU A 15 -1.13 -24.68 9.73
N GLN A 16 -1.49 -24.85 11.00
CA GLN A 16 -2.77 -25.45 11.40
C GLN A 16 -3.99 -24.68 10.86
N LEU A 17 -3.90 -23.35 10.74
CA LEU A 17 -4.97 -22.54 10.14
C LEU A 17 -5.08 -22.78 8.62
N LEU A 18 -3.96 -23.02 7.95
CA LEU A 18 -3.95 -23.38 6.53
C LEU A 18 -4.43 -24.82 6.31
N ASP A 19 -4.05 -25.77 7.17
CA ASP A 19 -4.55 -27.15 7.14
C ASP A 19 -6.08 -27.22 7.31
N ALA A 20 -6.65 -26.32 8.11
CA ALA A 20 -8.09 -26.19 8.32
C ALA A 20 -8.83 -25.44 7.18
N ALA A 21 -8.11 -24.83 6.25
CA ALA A 21 -8.68 -24.07 5.15
C ALA A 21 -8.90 -24.96 3.91
N GLU A 22 -10.07 -25.61 3.82
CA GLU A 22 -10.41 -26.55 2.74
C GLU A 22 -10.47 -25.91 1.33
N ASP A 23 -10.59 -24.59 1.24
CA ASP A 23 -10.70 -23.78 0.02
C ASP A 23 -9.34 -23.28 -0.52
N ILE A 24 -8.24 -23.58 0.18
CA ILE A 24 -6.89 -23.07 -0.10
C ILE A 24 -5.91 -24.23 -0.27
N GLN A 25 -4.95 -24.06 -1.16
CA GLN A 25 -3.77 -24.93 -1.25
C GLN A 25 -2.55 -24.17 -0.78
N TYR A 26 -1.60 -24.83 -0.11
CA TYR A 26 -0.34 -24.19 0.25
C TYR A 26 0.86 -25.13 0.13
N ASP A 27 2.03 -24.55 -0.13
CA ASP A 27 3.32 -25.25 -0.03
C ASP A 27 4.29 -24.47 0.86
N VAL A 28 5.12 -25.19 1.59
CA VAL A 28 6.26 -24.62 2.32
C VAL A 28 7.52 -24.80 1.49
N GLN A 29 8.08 -23.70 1.00
CA GLN A 29 9.29 -23.68 0.17
C GLN A 29 10.28 -22.65 0.71
N THR A 30 11.08 -23.07 1.69
CA THR A 30 12.00 -22.18 2.41
C THR A 30 13.39 -22.10 1.76
N GLY A 31 14.07 -20.96 1.91
CA GLY A 31 15.45 -20.79 1.46
C GLY A 31 15.60 -20.65 -0.06
N LEU A 32 14.51 -20.33 -0.77
CA LEU A 32 14.53 -20.08 -2.20
C LEU A 32 15.26 -18.77 -2.51
N THR A 33 16.02 -18.77 -3.61
CA THR A 33 16.69 -17.59 -4.15
C THR A 33 16.65 -17.60 -5.68
N GLY A 34 16.86 -16.44 -6.30
CA GLY A 34 16.99 -16.30 -7.76
C GLY A 34 15.81 -16.89 -8.53
N PRO A 35 16.05 -17.64 -9.63
CA PRO A 35 14.98 -18.16 -10.49
C PRO A 35 13.98 -19.08 -9.78
N ALA A 36 14.41 -19.83 -8.77
CA ALA A 36 13.53 -20.73 -8.03
C ALA A 36 12.50 -19.95 -7.18
N LEU A 37 12.94 -18.84 -6.55
CA LEU A 37 12.06 -17.93 -5.83
C LEU A 37 11.04 -17.29 -6.77
N GLN A 38 11.50 -16.78 -7.90
CA GLN A 38 10.65 -16.18 -8.93
C GLN A 38 9.58 -17.17 -9.43
N GLN A 39 9.98 -18.42 -9.71
CA GLN A 39 9.05 -19.45 -10.14
C GLN A 39 8.02 -19.81 -9.06
N ALA A 40 8.42 -19.86 -7.80
CA ALA A 40 7.50 -20.15 -6.69
C ALA A 40 6.46 -19.04 -6.53
N LEU A 41 6.89 -17.78 -6.58
CA LEU A 41 6.01 -16.61 -6.55
C LEU A 41 5.06 -16.57 -7.76
N ALA A 42 5.54 -16.90 -8.96
CA ALA A 42 4.73 -16.86 -10.17
C ALA A 42 3.62 -17.92 -10.23
N ASN A 43 3.73 -18.98 -9.43
CA ASN A 43 2.74 -20.06 -9.35
C ASN A 43 1.80 -19.93 -8.14
N ALA A 44 1.88 -18.83 -7.38
CA ALA A 44 1.08 -18.61 -6.17
C ALA A 44 0.15 -17.40 -6.33
N ASP A 45 -1.03 -17.47 -5.72
CA ASP A 45 -1.94 -16.32 -5.54
C ASP A 45 -1.53 -15.45 -4.34
N GLY A 46 -0.84 -16.05 -3.37
CA GLY A 46 -0.39 -15.37 -2.16
C GLY A 46 0.94 -15.91 -1.65
N ALA A 47 1.72 -15.07 -0.98
CA ALA A 47 2.96 -15.47 -0.34
C ALA A 47 3.02 -15.05 1.14
N ILE A 48 3.60 -15.91 1.98
CA ILE A 48 3.96 -15.58 3.36
C ILE A 48 5.46 -15.66 3.50
N CYS A 49 6.08 -14.61 4.04
CA CYS A 49 7.52 -14.56 4.27
C CYS A 49 7.86 -13.98 5.65
N ARG A 50 9.12 -14.10 6.05
CA ARG A 50 9.68 -13.48 7.25
C ARG A 50 10.86 -12.60 6.85
N SER A 51 12.00 -12.71 7.52
CA SER A 51 13.23 -11.94 7.23
C SER A 51 14.28 -12.78 6.50
N GLY A 52 14.04 -14.07 6.25
CA GLY A 52 15.03 -14.96 5.65
C GLY A 52 15.13 -14.80 4.14
N VAL A 53 14.00 -14.56 3.47
CA VAL A 53 13.94 -14.30 2.03
C VAL A 53 13.97 -12.80 1.72
N LYS A 54 14.64 -12.43 0.63
CA LYS A 54 14.60 -11.07 0.06
C LYS A 54 13.73 -11.08 -1.20
N LEU A 55 12.70 -10.24 -1.21
CA LEU A 55 11.78 -10.04 -2.32
C LEU A 55 12.10 -8.72 -3.03
N ASP A 56 13.08 -8.74 -3.92
CA ASP A 56 13.45 -7.60 -4.76
C ASP A 56 12.67 -7.56 -6.08
N ALA A 57 12.91 -6.53 -6.89
CA ALA A 57 12.27 -6.35 -8.19
C ALA A 57 12.43 -7.56 -9.12
N ASP A 58 13.59 -8.22 -9.14
CA ASP A 58 13.86 -9.38 -9.98
C ASP A 58 13.03 -10.60 -9.53
N SER A 59 12.93 -10.82 -8.22
CA SER A 59 12.14 -11.93 -7.66
C SER A 59 10.63 -11.77 -7.88
N LEU A 60 10.14 -10.52 -7.90
CA LEU A 60 8.72 -10.20 -8.09
C LEU A 60 8.30 -10.16 -9.56
N GLN A 61 9.26 -10.25 -10.49
CA GLN A 61 8.98 -10.17 -11.91
C GLN A 61 8.26 -11.42 -12.44
N GLY A 62 7.22 -11.24 -13.26
CA GLY A 62 6.55 -12.33 -13.98
C GLY A 62 5.50 -13.08 -13.16
N GLY A 63 5.25 -12.68 -11.92
CA GLY A 63 4.24 -13.28 -11.04
C GLY A 63 2.82 -12.78 -11.29
N ARG A 64 2.26 -13.06 -12.48
CA ARG A 64 0.91 -12.60 -12.86
C ARG A 64 -0.23 -13.08 -11.96
N LEU A 65 -0.02 -14.19 -11.24
CA LEU A 65 -1.02 -14.74 -10.32
C LEU A 65 -0.92 -14.15 -8.92
N LEU A 66 0.24 -13.62 -8.53
CA LEU A 66 0.49 -13.18 -7.17
C LEU A 66 -0.32 -11.92 -6.88
N LYS A 67 -1.18 -11.97 -5.86
CA LYS A 67 -2.07 -10.87 -5.49
C LYS A 67 -1.67 -10.21 -4.19
N ALA A 68 -1.13 -10.99 -3.23
CA ALA A 68 -0.71 -10.47 -1.95
C ALA A 68 0.52 -11.17 -1.36
N ILE A 69 1.32 -10.42 -0.63
CA ILE A 69 2.43 -10.90 0.18
C ILE A 69 2.17 -10.45 1.63
N VAL A 70 2.25 -11.39 2.58
CA VAL A 70 2.17 -11.07 4.00
C VAL A 70 3.48 -11.37 4.68
N ARG A 71 4.11 -10.34 5.23
CA ARG A 71 5.29 -10.49 6.08
C ARG A 71 4.83 -10.83 7.50
N ALA A 72 5.19 -12.02 7.98
CA ALA A 72 5.01 -12.43 9.38
C ALA A 72 6.06 -11.74 10.28
N GLY A 73 5.74 -10.51 10.65
CA GLY A 73 6.48 -9.59 11.49
C GLY A 73 6.26 -8.12 11.08
N VAL A 74 6.82 -7.16 11.84
CA VAL A 74 6.58 -5.72 11.63
C VAL A 74 7.37 -5.12 10.46
N GLY A 75 8.69 -5.29 10.44
CA GLY A 75 9.53 -4.76 9.36
C GLY A 75 9.24 -5.41 8.01
N THR A 76 9.27 -4.62 6.94
CA THR A 76 9.07 -5.06 5.55
C THR A 76 10.24 -4.63 4.67
N ASP A 77 11.42 -4.51 5.28
CA ASP A 77 12.64 -3.98 4.66
C ASP A 77 13.23 -4.94 3.62
N ASN A 78 12.91 -6.23 3.75
CA ASN A 78 13.27 -7.29 2.81
C ASN A 78 12.31 -7.41 1.62
N ILE A 79 11.34 -6.50 1.47
CA ILE A 79 10.37 -6.49 0.37
C ILE A 79 10.46 -5.15 -0.37
N ASP A 80 10.74 -5.21 -1.68
CA ASP A 80 10.65 -4.07 -2.56
C ASP A 80 9.18 -3.71 -2.80
N LYS A 81 8.66 -2.82 -1.95
CA LYS A 81 7.28 -2.35 -1.98
C LYS A 81 6.96 -1.61 -3.30
N GLN A 82 7.93 -0.92 -3.90
CA GLN A 82 7.69 -0.21 -5.16
C GLN A 82 7.54 -1.21 -6.32
N ALA A 83 8.40 -2.23 -6.37
CA ALA A 83 8.25 -3.31 -7.34
C ALA A 83 6.96 -4.10 -7.13
N ALA A 84 6.61 -4.43 -5.88
CA ALA A 84 5.35 -5.09 -5.55
C ALA A 84 4.13 -4.26 -6.00
N THR A 85 4.12 -2.96 -5.69
CA THR A 85 3.08 -2.04 -6.16
C THR A 85 3.02 -2.02 -7.68
N ARG A 86 4.14 -1.92 -8.41
CA ARG A 86 4.13 -1.95 -9.88
C ARG A 86 3.53 -3.24 -10.45
N GLN A 87 3.77 -4.38 -9.81
CA GLN A 87 3.21 -5.68 -10.19
C GLN A 87 1.76 -5.87 -9.72
N GLY A 88 1.15 -4.87 -9.06
CA GLY A 88 -0.22 -4.95 -8.58
C GLY A 88 -0.40 -5.84 -7.33
N VAL A 89 0.69 -6.08 -6.60
CA VAL A 89 0.72 -6.98 -5.42
C VAL A 89 0.56 -6.17 -4.14
N VAL A 90 -0.43 -6.55 -3.31
CA VAL A 90 -0.62 -5.97 -1.98
C VAL A 90 0.42 -6.53 -1.01
N VAL A 91 1.12 -5.67 -0.28
CA VAL A 91 2.06 -6.07 0.78
C VAL A 91 1.45 -5.74 2.13
N MET A 92 1.25 -6.75 2.97
CA MET A 92 0.77 -6.61 4.35
C MET A 92 1.83 -7.05 5.36
N ASN A 93 1.72 -6.57 6.59
CA ASN A 93 2.56 -7.00 7.70
C ASN A 93 1.73 -7.33 8.95
N THR A 94 2.39 -7.76 10.02
CA THR A 94 1.73 -8.06 11.30
C THR A 94 2.26 -7.10 12.38
N PRO A 95 1.69 -5.88 12.48
CA PRO A 95 2.27 -4.77 13.24
C PRO A 95 2.17 -4.95 14.76
N THR A 96 1.47 -5.98 15.24
CA THR A 96 1.17 -6.15 16.68
C THR A 96 1.93 -7.28 17.34
N GLY A 97 2.17 -8.38 16.63
CA GLY A 97 2.60 -9.64 17.23
C GLY A 97 3.92 -9.63 17.98
N ASN A 98 4.82 -8.66 17.75
CA ASN A 98 6.11 -8.57 18.45
C ASN A 98 6.20 -7.46 19.50
N THR A 99 5.12 -6.69 19.74
CA THR A 99 5.17 -5.45 20.55
C THR A 99 5.78 -5.70 21.93
N TYR A 100 5.28 -6.71 22.64
CA TYR A 100 5.73 -7.03 23.99
C TYR A 100 7.15 -7.58 24.01
N SER A 101 7.47 -8.52 23.11
CA SER A 101 8.80 -9.12 23.05
C SER A 101 9.90 -8.11 22.72
N THR A 102 9.62 -7.13 21.85
CA THR A 102 10.60 -6.08 21.54
C THR A 102 10.77 -5.11 22.70
N ALA A 103 9.69 -4.77 23.41
CA ALA A 103 9.77 -3.96 24.63
C ALA A 103 10.53 -4.67 25.76
N GLU A 104 10.31 -5.98 25.92
CA GLU A 104 11.03 -6.83 26.88
C GLU A 104 12.50 -6.95 26.52
N HIS A 105 12.83 -7.15 25.25
CA HIS A 105 14.21 -7.23 24.78
C HIS A 105 14.96 -5.90 24.97
N THR A 106 14.28 -4.76 24.72
CA THR A 106 14.84 -3.43 25.03
C THR A 106 15.22 -3.33 26.51
N PHE A 107 14.36 -3.79 27.42
CA PHE A 107 14.66 -3.82 28.85
C PHE A 107 15.73 -4.84 29.23
N ALA A 108 15.76 -6.00 28.58
CA ALA A 108 16.80 -6.99 28.76
C ALA A 108 18.17 -6.40 28.43
N LEU A 109 18.29 -5.67 27.31
CA LEU A 109 19.51 -4.97 26.93
C LEU A 109 19.86 -3.83 27.89
N ILE A 110 18.89 -3.00 28.31
CA ILE A 110 19.12 -1.96 29.32
C ILE A 110 19.70 -2.58 30.60
N LEU A 111 19.06 -3.62 31.15
CA LEU A 111 19.48 -4.25 32.40
C LEU A 111 20.84 -4.94 32.27
N ALA A 112 21.05 -5.69 31.19
CA ALA A 112 22.30 -6.40 30.94
C ALA A 112 23.48 -5.42 30.80
N LEU A 113 23.27 -4.31 30.09
CA LEU A 113 24.25 -3.24 29.91
C LEU A 113 24.52 -2.52 31.24
N SER A 114 23.49 -2.13 32.00
CA SER A 114 23.64 -1.41 33.26
C SER A 114 24.34 -2.24 34.34
N ARG A 115 24.26 -3.57 34.28
CA ARG A 115 24.75 -4.48 35.33
C ARG A 115 25.96 -5.31 34.90
N ASN A 116 26.53 -5.05 33.72
CA ASN A 116 27.69 -5.78 33.18
C ASN A 116 27.44 -7.31 33.13
N VAL A 117 26.22 -7.74 32.84
CA VAL A 117 25.80 -9.15 32.99
C VAL A 117 26.67 -10.09 32.15
N VAL A 118 26.87 -9.74 30.87
CA VAL A 118 27.61 -10.57 29.92
C VAL A 118 29.10 -10.70 30.29
N PRO A 119 29.88 -9.60 30.45
CA PRO A 119 31.28 -9.74 30.82
C PRO A 119 31.46 -10.37 32.22
N ALA A 120 30.56 -10.10 33.18
CA ALA A 120 30.61 -10.74 34.49
C ALA A 120 30.38 -12.25 34.40
N TYR A 121 29.39 -12.69 33.61
CA TYR A 121 29.17 -14.11 33.33
C TYR A 121 30.37 -14.75 32.65
N GLN A 122 30.96 -14.08 31.65
CA GLN A 122 32.15 -14.58 30.96
C GLN A 122 33.34 -14.74 31.92
N SER A 123 33.54 -13.81 32.86
CA SER A 123 34.61 -13.91 33.87
C SER A 123 34.50 -15.20 34.70
N LEU A 124 33.28 -15.60 35.07
CA LEU A 124 33.03 -16.82 35.82
C LEU A 124 33.27 -18.07 34.96
N CYS A 125 32.88 -18.05 33.69
CA CYS A 125 33.17 -19.13 32.73
C CYS A 125 34.68 -19.32 32.54
N ASP A 126 35.44 -18.22 32.58
CA ASP A 126 36.90 -18.23 32.50
C ASP A 126 37.58 -18.57 33.84
N GLY A 127 36.82 -18.83 34.91
CA GLY A 127 37.35 -19.15 36.24
C GLY A 127 37.88 -17.96 37.04
N ARG A 128 37.53 -16.72 36.66
CA ARG A 128 37.89 -15.49 37.37
C ARG A 128 36.76 -15.02 38.29
N TRP A 129 37.11 -14.27 39.34
CA TRP A 129 36.16 -13.72 40.32
C TRP A 129 36.34 -12.19 40.45
N ASP A 130 35.94 -11.49 39.39
CA ASP A 130 36.28 -10.07 39.20
C ASP A 130 35.21 -9.12 39.79
N ARG A 131 34.68 -9.45 40.98
CA ARG A 131 33.55 -8.73 41.61
C ARG A 131 33.75 -7.21 41.71
N LYS A 132 34.99 -6.75 41.90
CA LYS A 132 35.31 -5.33 42.07
C LYS A 132 35.30 -4.56 40.75
N GLU A 133 35.47 -5.25 39.62
CA GLU A 133 35.51 -4.62 38.28
C GLU A 133 34.11 -4.29 37.77
N TYR A 134 33.10 -5.08 38.15
CA TYR A 134 31.73 -4.97 37.62
C TYR A 134 30.79 -4.15 38.52
N ILE A 135 31.14 -2.89 38.79
CA ILE A 135 30.23 -1.94 39.45
C ILE A 135 29.18 -1.48 38.43
N GLY A 136 27.91 -1.84 38.68
CA GLY A 136 26.79 -1.49 37.80
C GLY A 136 26.14 -0.14 38.12
N THR A 137 25.13 0.21 37.33
CA THR A 137 24.27 1.39 37.51
C THR A 137 22.84 0.94 37.85
N GLN A 138 22.23 1.58 38.85
CA GLN A 138 20.82 1.40 39.18
C GLN A 138 19.93 2.22 38.23
N LEU A 139 18.76 1.68 37.85
CA LEU A 139 17.80 2.36 36.98
C LEU A 139 16.88 3.34 37.71
N ALA A 140 16.46 3.02 38.94
CA ALA A 140 15.60 3.93 39.71
C ALA A 140 16.24 5.32 39.84
N ASP A 141 15.39 6.35 39.70
CA ASP A 141 15.74 7.77 39.66
C ASP A 141 16.60 8.20 38.46
N LYS A 142 16.77 7.34 37.44
CA LYS A 142 17.36 7.72 36.15
C LYS A 142 16.31 8.18 35.16
N THR A 143 16.74 8.99 34.20
CA THR A 143 15.89 9.46 33.11
C THR A 143 16.12 8.62 31.85
N LEU A 144 15.05 8.04 31.29
CA LEU A 144 15.01 7.37 30.00
C LEU A 144 14.39 8.29 28.94
N GLY A 145 15.16 8.59 27.90
CA GLY A 145 14.70 9.23 26.69
C GLY A 145 14.16 8.19 25.70
N ILE A 146 12.97 8.42 25.15
CA ILE A 146 12.34 7.54 24.16
C ILE A 146 12.02 8.34 22.90
N ILE A 147 12.65 8.00 21.77
CA ILE A 147 12.30 8.57 20.47
C ILE A 147 11.36 7.59 19.75
N GLY A 148 10.15 8.04 19.45
CA GLY A 148 9.08 7.21 18.89
C GLY A 148 8.23 6.58 19.99
N LEU A 149 6.99 7.05 20.12
CA LEU A 149 6.00 6.62 21.10
C LEU A 149 4.85 5.87 20.42
N GLY A 150 5.20 5.03 19.44
CA GLY A 150 4.32 3.99 18.91
C GLY A 150 4.10 2.85 19.91
N LYS A 151 3.53 1.73 19.44
CA LYS A 151 3.16 0.58 20.32
C LYS A 151 4.31 0.08 21.19
N VAL A 152 5.49 -0.13 20.60
CA VAL A 152 6.68 -0.60 21.34
C VAL A 152 7.18 0.46 22.31
N GLY A 153 7.32 1.72 21.86
CA GLY A 153 7.79 2.83 22.71
C GLY A 153 6.90 3.05 23.94
N GLN A 154 5.58 2.93 23.80
CA GLN A 154 4.65 3.01 24.93
C GLN A 154 4.80 1.85 25.92
N GLU A 155 5.00 0.62 25.42
CA GLU A 155 5.25 -0.54 26.28
C GLU A 155 6.61 -0.48 26.99
N VAL A 156 7.61 0.15 26.38
CA VAL A 156 8.90 0.48 27.00
C VAL A 156 8.72 1.56 28.08
N ALA A 157 7.99 2.64 27.80
CA ALA A 157 7.70 3.69 28.78
C ALA A 157 7.04 3.13 30.05
N LYS A 158 6.03 2.26 29.89
CA LYS A 158 5.34 1.59 31.00
C LYS A 158 6.28 0.77 31.87
N ARG A 159 7.21 0.02 31.24
CA ARG A 159 8.21 -0.77 31.96
C ARG A 159 9.22 0.14 32.67
N ALA A 160 9.63 1.25 32.05
CA ALA A 160 10.55 2.22 32.65
C ALA A 160 10.01 2.80 33.96
N GLN A 161 8.73 3.17 33.97
CA GLN A 161 8.05 3.65 35.17
C GLN A 161 7.99 2.58 36.28
N ALA A 162 7.78 1.32 35.92
CA ALA A 162 7.82 0.20 36.88
C ALA A 162 9.21 0.00 37.50
N PHE A 163 10.27 0.46 36.84
CA PHE A 163 11.64 0.54 37.37
C PHE A 163 11.97 1.88 38.04
N GLN A 164 10.96 2.71 38.31
CA GLN A 164 11.10 4.05 38.93
C GLN A 164 12.01 5.00 38.12
N MET A 165 12.04 4.86 36.80
CA MET A 165 12.70 5.82 35.92
C MET A 165 11.77 7.00 35.62
N ARG A 166 12.33 8.20 35.44
CA ARG A 166 11.63 9.30 34.77
C ARG A 166 11.65 9.03 33.26
N VAL A 167 10.52 9.23 32.59
CA VAL A 167 10.42 9.02 31.14
C VAL A 167 10.20 10.35 30.46
N VAL A 168 11.06 10.66 29.50
CA VAL A 168 10.93 11.80 28.58
C VAL A 168 10.86 11.23 27.17
N GLY A 169 9.91 11.70 26.36
CA GLY A 169 9.69 11.14 25.04
C GLY A 169 9.52 12.19 23.96
N TYR A 170 9.87 11.80 22.73
CA TYR A 170 9.63 12.59 21.53
C TYR A 170 8.83 11.75 20.53
N ASP A 171 7.68 12.27 20.09
CA ASP A 171 6.92 11.74 18.96
C ASP A 171 6.09 12.89 18.36
N PRO A 172 6.29 13.25 17.07
CA PRO A 172 5.60 14.38 16.45
C PRO A 172 4.09 14.16 16.29
N PHE A 173 3.60 12.93 16.47
CA PHE A 173 2.20 12.55 16.28
C PHE A 173 1.47 12.21 17.58
N LEU A 174 2.15 12.27 18.73
CA LEU A 174 1.52 12.01 20.04
C LEU A 174 1.00 13.31 20.65
N SER A 175 -0.28 13.31 21.08
CA SER A 175 -0.84 14.47 21.78
C SER A 175 -0.31 14.59 23.22
N SER A 176 -0.22 15.82 23.73
CA SER A 176 0.17 16.08 25.13
C SER A 176 -0.79 15.45 26.15
N GLU A 177 -2.08 15.32 25.80
CA GLU A 177 -3.06 14.62 26.63
C GLU A 177 -2.72 13.13 26.76
N GLN A 178 -2.37 12.49 25.64
CA GLN A 178 -1.99 11.08 25.63
C GLN A 178 -0.67 10.86 26.37
N ALA A 179 0.31 11.76 26.22
CA ALA A 179 1.56 11.71 26.99
C ALA A 179 1.32 11.81 28.51
N THR A 180 0.43 12.72 28.94
CA THR A 180 0.02 12.85 30.35
C THR A 180 -0.61 11.56 30.86
N ARG A 181 -1.50 10.95 30.06
CA ARG A 181 -2.16 9.67 30.39
C ARG A 181 -1.16 8.51 30.50
N LEU A 182 -0.10 8.55 29.71
CA LEU A 182 1.01 7.60 29.76
C LEU A 182 2.01 7.92 30.88
N GLY A 183 1.89 9.06 31.58
CA GLY A 183 2.78 9.44 32.69
C GLY A 183 4.21 9.79 32.27
N LEU A 184 4.40 10.34 31.07
CA LEU A 184 5.71 10.75 30.54
C LEU A 184 5.72 12.23 30.16
N ASP A 185 6.90 12.85 30.21
CA ASP A 185 7.13 14.20 29.73
C ASP A 185 7.34 14.18 28.21
N LEU A 186 6.59 14.97 27.45
CA LEU A 186 6.71 15.05 25.98
C LEU A 186 7.49 16.30 25.59
N VAL A 187 8.54 16.14 24.78
CA VAL A 187 9.31 17.25 24.20
C VAL A 187 8.93 17.52 22.75
N THR A 188 9.09 18.76 22.30
CA THR A 188 8.80 19.17 20.91
C THR A 188 9.97 18.97 19.97
N ASN A 189 11.17 18.76 20.51
CA ASN A 189 12.39 18.50 19.77
C ASN A 189 13.25 17.51 20.55
N ILE A 190 13.86 16.54 19.86
CA ILE A 190 14.75 15.53 20.45
C ILE A 190 15.86 16.19 21.26
N ASN A 191 16.44 17.29 20.77
CA ASN A 191 17.58 17.96 21.41
C ASN A 191 17.24 18.54 22.80
N GLU A 192 15.96 18.76 23.10
CA GLU A 192 15.51 19.24 24.42
C GLU A 192 15.75 18.20 25.53
N MET A 193 15.62 16.90 25.21
CA MET A 193 15.75 15.83 26.21
C MET A 193 17.19 15.29 26.34
N LEU A 194 18.02 15.38 25.31
CA LEU A 194 19.37 14.78 25.31
C LEU A 194 20.24 15.21 26.53
N PRO A 195 20.23 16.49 26.96
CA PRO A 195 21.04 16.92 28.11
C PRO A 195 20.57 16.36 29.47
N GLU A 196 19.33 15.87 29.56
CA GLU A 196 18.74 15.41 30.83
C GLU A 196 18.60 13.88 30.95
N ILE A 197 18.86 13.13 29.89
CA ILE A 197 18.68 11.67 29.88
C ILE A 197 19.96 10.92 30.27
N ASP A 198 19.78 9.79 30.97
CA ASP A 198 20.85 8.85 31.31
C ASP A 198 20.85 7.64 30.37
N TYR A 199 19.69 7.34 29.79
CA TYR A 199 19.48 6.28 28.79
C TYR A 199 18.70 6.85 27.61
N LEU A 200 19.02 6.40 26.40
CA LEU A 200 18.27 6.72 25.19
C LEU A 200 17.88 5.42 24.47
N THR A 201 16.62 5.32 24.05
CA THR A 201 16.14 4.25 23.16
C THR A 201 15.30 4.81 22.02
N VAL A 202 15.39 4.16 20.87
CA VAL A 202 14.64 4.52 19.66
C VAL A 202 13.64 3.43 19.29
N HIS A 203 12.44 3.82 18.87
CA HIS A 203 11.34 2.97 18.42
C HIS A 203 10.62 3.57 17.21
N THR A 204 11.38 4.17 16.30
CA THR A 204 10.89 4.74 15.03
C THR A 204 11.17 3.81 13.84
N PRO A 205 10.42 3.91 12.74
CA PRO A 205 10.83 3.32 11.47
C PRO A 205 12.11 3.99 10.93
N LEU A 206 12.83 3.29 10.05
CA LEU A 206 13.93 3.89 9.30
C LEU A 206 13.37 4.60 8.05
N THR A 207 13.52 5.92 8.01
CA THR A 207 13.15 6.80 6.89
C THR A 207 14.34 7.71 6.57
N PRO A 208 14.32 8.47 5.46
CA PRO A 208 15.34 9.49 5.22
C PRO A 208 15.52 10.47 6.39
N GLU A 209 14.43 10.80 7.10
CA GLU A 209 14.42 11.72 8.23
C GLU A 209 14.93 11.09 9.55
N THR A 210 14.87 9.77 9.71
CA THR A 210 15.33 9.07 10.92
C THR A 210 16.66 8.34 10.73
N ARG A 211 17.22 8.32 9.50
CA ARG A 211 18.56 7.82 9.24
C ARG A 211 19.58 8.73 9.94
N TYR A 212 20.44 8.13 10.75
CA TYR A 212 21.44 8.80 11.58
C TYR A 212 20.86 9.91 12.45
N LEU A 213 19.62 9.69 12.92
CA LEU A 213 18.94 10.59 13.84
C LEU A 213 19.77 10.87 15.10
N ILE A 214 20.56 9.89 15.55
CA ILE A 214 21.57 10.09 16.59
C ILE A 214 22.94 9.91 15.97
N GLY A 215 23.55 11.05 15.60
CA GLY A 215 24.90 11.16 15.10
C GLY A 215 25.85 11.78 16.12
N ALA A 216 26.98 12.32 15.63
CA ALA A 216 28.00 12.92 16.47
C ALA A 216 27.47 14.15 17.24
N GLU A 217 26.64 14.98 16.61
CA GLU A 217 26.09 16.20 17.23
C GLU A 217 25.16 15.85 18.40
N GLU A 218 24.26 14.90 18.22
CA GLU A 218 23.34 14.46 19.27
C GLU A 218 24.08 13.76 20.42
N ILE A 219 25.10 12.95 20.11
CA ILE A 219 25.93 12.31 21.14
C ILE A 219 26.63 13.36 22.01
N GLU A 220 27.09 14.48 21.44
CA GLU A 220 27.71 15.56 22.21
C GLU A 220 26.73 16.28 23.15
N LEU A 221 25.43 16.28 22.84
CA LEU A 221 24.40 16.86 23.71
C LEU A 221 24.05 15.97 24.91
N LEU A 222 24.34 14.67 24.84
CA LEU A 222 24.05 13.73 25.92
C LEU A 222 24.84 14.02 27.20
N LYS A 223 24.30 13.57 28.34
CA LYS A 223 25.10 13.51 29.58
C LYS A 223 26.34 12.65 29.39
N PRO A 224 27.49 13.03 29.99
CA PRO A 224 28.62 12.13 30.13
C PRO A 224 28.20 10.84 30.84
N GLY A 225 28.50 9.70 30.22
CA GLY A 225 28.13 8.39 30.72
C GLY A 225 26.71 7.92 30.36
N ALA A 226 26.07 8.58 29.39
CA ALA A 226 24.80 8.11 28.83
C ALA A 226 24.94 6.72 28.17
N ARG A 227 23.83 5.98 28.11
CA ARG A 227 23.75 4.66 27.47
C ARG A 227 22.70 4.63 26.37
N LEU A 228 23.04 4.08 25.23
CA LEU A 228 22.19 4.10 24.02
C LEU A 228 21.73 2.69 23.68
N ILE A 229 20.46 2.53 23.34
CA ILE A 229 19.82 1.25 23.03
C ILE A 229 19.07 1.34 21.71
N ASN A 230 19.32 0.41 20.79
CA ASN A 230 18.55 0.33 19.54
C ASN A 230 18.05 -1.10 19.32
N CYS A 231 16.74 -1.28 19.50
CA CYS A 231 15.99 -2.50 19.15
C CYS A 231 14.95 -2.22 18.05
N ALA A 232 15.11 -1.13 17.29
CA ALA A 232 14.16 -0.70 16.27
C ALA A 232 14.66 -1.03 14.87
N ARG A 233 15.53 -0.20 14.30
CA ARG A 233 16.13 -0.41 12.97
C ARG A 233 17.58 0.02 12.95
N GLY A 234 18.40 -0.73 12.23
CA GLY A 234 19.78 -0.34 11.93
C GLY A 234 19.83 0.98 11.16
N GLY A 235 20.89 1.75 11.35
CA GLY A 235 21.08 3.05 10.68
C GLY A 235 20.30 4.21 11.28
N ILE A 236 19.50 4.02 12.34
CA ILE A 236 18.97 5.16 13.12
C ILE A 236 20.09 5.83 13.92
N TYR A 237 21.03 5.02 14.43
CA TYR A 237 22.25 5.51 15.05
C TYR A 237 23.39 5.43 14.03
N ASP A 238 24.23 6.45 13.99
CA ASP A 238 25.49 6.41 13.24
C ASP A 238 26.52 5.57 14.01
N GLU A 239 26.83 4.37 13.51
CA GLU A 239 27.76 3.44 14.17
C GLU A 239 29.17 4.04 14.36
N ALA A 240 29.63 4.90 13.45
CA ALA A 240 30.94 5.56 13.59
C ALA A 240 30.93 6.61 14.71
N ALA A 241 29.81 7.34 14.85
CA ALA A 241 29.61 8.27 15.95
C ALA A 241 29.54 7.53 17.31
N LEU A 242 28.89 6.35 17.35
CA LEU A 242 28.84 5.50 18.55
C LEU A 242 30.24 5.03 18.98
N VAL A 243 31.09 4.59 18.04
CA VAL A 243 32.48 4.20 18.31
C VAL A 243 33.25 5.38 18.92
N THR A 244 33.12 6.56 18.33
CA THR A 244 33.79 7.78 18.81
C THR A 244 33.31 8.16 20.22
N GLY A 245 32.00 8.10 20.47
CA GLY A 245 31.41 8.40 21.78
C GLY A 245 31.82 7.42 22.88
N LEU A 246 32.00 6.14 22.55
CA LEU A 246 32.52 5.13 23.48
C LEU A 246 34.00 5.37 23.78
N GLN A 247 34.82 5.61 22.76
CA GLN A 247 36.26 5.82 22.91
C GLN A 247 36.59 7.10 23.70
N SER A 248 35.79 8.17 23.55
CA SER A 248 35.94 9.41 24.31
C SER A 248 35.45 9.31 25.75
N GLY A 249 34.71 8.25 26.10
CA GLY A 249 34.03 8.10 27.39
C GLY A 249 32.77 8.96 27.54
N LYS A 250 32.33 9.63 26.48
CA LYS A 250 31.04 10.35 26.44
C LYS A 250 29.90 9.38 26.67
N LEU A 251 29.96 8.19 26.07
CA LEU A 251 29.02 7.09 26.27
C LEU A 251 29.61 6.07 27.25
N ALA A 252 28.82 5.67 28.25
CA ALA A 252 29.18 4.57 29.15
C ALA A 252 28.80 3.19 28.58
N GLY A 253 28.00 3.15 27.52
CA GLY A 253 27.69 1.91 26.84
C GLY A 253 26.66 2.04 25.72
N VAL A 254 26.67 1.05 24.84
CA VAL A 254 25.79 0.96 23.67
C VAL A 254 25.26 -0.47 23.60
N ALA A 255 23.95 -0.62 23.41
CA ALA A 255 23.33 -1.90 23.14
C ALA A 255 22.58 -1.90 21.80
N LEU A 256 22.98 -2.77 20.87
CA LEU A 256 22.36 -2.87 19.55
C LEU A 256 21.80 -4.27 19.32
N ASP A 257 20.54 -4.34 18.91
CA ASP A 257 19.92 -5.56 18.38
C ASP A 257 19.85 -5.59 16.85
N VAL A 258 20.05 -4.44 16.20
CA VAL A 258 19.81 -4.24 14.76
C VAL A 258 20.98 -3.50 14.13
N TYR A 259 21.24 -3.78 12.86
CA TYR A 259 22.42 -3.29 12.14
C TYR A 259 22.05 -2.72 10.77
N GLU A 260 22.85 -1.78 10.23
CA GLU A 260 22.58 -1.21 8.91
C GLU A 260 22.54 -2.25 7.79
N GLN A 261 23.44 -3.22 7.89
CA GLN A 261 23.50 -4.37 6.99
C GLN A 261 23.41 -5.63 7.83
N GLU A 262 22.40 -6.45 7.52
CA GLU A 262 22.20 -7.75 8.16
C GLU A 262 22.27 -8.87 7.12
N PRO A 263 22.93 -10.01 7.44
CA PRO A 263 23.64 -10.33 8.69
C PRO A 263 24.90 -9.49 8.92
N CYS A 264 25.18 -9.13 10.18
CA CYS A 264 26.37 -8.38 10.59
C CYS A 264 27.26 -9.25 11.50
N THR A 265 28.53 -9.41 11.14
CA THR A 265 29.50 -10.23 11.91
C THR A 265 30.81 -9.50 12.21
N ASP A 266 30.95 -8.26 11.76
CA ASP A 266 32.20 -7.49 11.74
C ASP A 266 32.01 -6.01 12.09
N SER A 267 30.95 -5.65 12.82
CA SER A 267 30.72 -4.27 13.27
C SER A 267 31.93 -3.76 14.09
N PRO A 268 32.37 -2.50 13.89
CA PRO A 268 33.47 -1.91 14.64
C PRO A 268 33.16 -1.72 16.13
N LEU A 269 31.90 -1.86 16.53
CA LEU A 269 31.48 -1.83 17.94
C LEU A 269 31.80 -3.14 18.66
N PHE A 270 31.94 -4.25 17.94
CA PHE A 270 32.19 -5.56 18.57
C PHE A 270 33.52 -5.55 19.34
N ASN A 271 33.50 -6.15 20.53
CA ASN A 271 34.61 -6.20 21.48
C ASN A 271 35.01 -4.88 22.14
N LEU A 272 34.33 -3.76 21.87
CA LEU A 272 34.54 -2.54 22.66
C LEU A 272 33.97 -2.70 24.08
N PRO A 273 34.66 -2.19 25.12
CA PRO A 273 34.10 -2.14 26.47
C PRO A 273 32.77 -1.37 26.50
N GLY A 274 31.79 -1.87 27.25
CA GLY A 274 30.47 -1.24 27.35
C GLY A 274 29.59 -1.45 26.11
N VAL A 275 29.93 -2.36 25.19
CA VAL A 275 29.06 -2.75 24.09
C VAL A 275 28.35 -4.07 24.38
N LEU A 276 27.06 -4.13 24.07
CA LEU A 276 26.23 -5.33 24.11
C LEU A 276 25.48 -5.49 22.80
N CYS A 277 25.69 -6.59 22.09
CA CYS A 277 25.11 -6.80 20.78
C CYS A 277 24.34 -8.11 20.72
N THR A 278 23.19 -8.11 20.07
CA THR A 278 22.38 -9.30 19.81
C THR A 278 21.97 -9.37 18.34
N PRO A 279 21.86 -10.57 17.74
CA PRO A 279 21.60 -10.73 16.32
C PRO A 279 20.10 -10.64 16.00
N HIS A 280 19.50 -9.45 16.16
CA HIS A 280 18.11 -9.15 15.81
C HIS A 280 17.09 -10.07 16.50
N LEU A 281 17.15 -10.12 17.83
CA LEU A 281 16.35 -11.00 18.68
C LEU A 281 15.08 -10.36 19.21
N GLY A 282 14.81 -9.07 18.96
CA GLY A 282 13.67 -8.35 19.54
C GLY A 282 12.28 -8.96 19.27
N ALA A 283 12.13 -9.82 18.26
CA ALA A 283 10.90 -10.57 17.98
C ALA A 283 11.09 -12.10 18.06
N SER A 284 12.23 -12.56 18.55
CA SER A 284 12.64 -13.98 18.56
C SER A 284 12.18 -14.67 19.84
N THR A 285 10.86 -14.69 20.07
CA THR A 285 10.18 -15.39 21.17
C THR A 285 9.10 -16.31 20.64
N ASP A 286 8.81 -17.42 21.33
CA ASP A 286 7.78 -18.37 20.90
C ASP A 286 6.41 -17.70 20.75
N GLU A 287 6.07 -16.78 21.66
CA GLU A 287 4.84 -16.00 21.65
C GLU A 287 4.74 -15.10 20.43
N ALA A 288 5.79 -14.31 20.15
CA ALA A 288 5.77 -13.41 19.00
C ALA A 288 5.74 -14.20 17.70
N GLN A 289 6.54 -15.28 17.61
CA GLN A 289 6.56 -16.15 16.43
C GLN A 289 5.20 -16.78 16.15
N THR A 290 4.52 -17.25 17.20
CA THR A 290 3.18 -17.81 17.09
C THR A 290 2.18 -16.75 16.63
N GLN A 291 2.18 -15.58 17.27
CA GLN A 291 1.20 -14.52 17.00
C GLN A 291 1.34 -13.95 15.59
N VAL A 292 2.57 -13.65 15.13
CA VAL A 292 2.78 -13.12 13.77
C VAL A 292 2.45 -14.16 12.71
N SER A 293 2.64 -15.45 12.99
CA SER A 293 2.29 -16.52 12.03
C SER A 293 0.78 -16.66 11.89
N ILE A 294 0.04 -16.62 13.01
CA ILE A 294 -1.43 -16.65 13.02
C ILE A 294 -1.99 -15.44 12.28
N GLU A 295 -1.52 -14.24 12.64
CA GLU A 295 -1.98 -12.97 12.04
C GLU A 295 -1.68 -12.94 10.54
N ALA A 296 -0.48 -13.37 10.11
CA ALA A 296 -0.11 -13.38 8.69
C ALA A 296 -1.01 -14.29 7.84
N VAL A 297 -1.31 -15.49 8.35
CA VAL A 297 -2.21 -16.43 7.66
C VAL A 297 -3.63 -15.86 7.61
N GLN A 298 -4.14 -15.30 8.70
CA GLN A 298 -5.48 -14.70 8.74
C GLN A 298 -5.62 -13.53 7.76
N LEU A 299 -4.62 -12.65 7.67
CA LEU A 299 -4.60 -11.55 6.71
C LEU A 299 -4.64 -12.06 5.27
N LEU A 300 -3.80 -13.04 4.93
CA LEU A 300 -3.76 -13.57 3.57
C LEU A 300 -5.04 -14.31 3.20
N LEU A 301 -5.60 -15.10 4.11
CA LEU A 301 -6.87 -15.79 3.90
C LEU A 301 -8.03 -14.80 3.71
N ALA A 302 -8.10 -13.75 4.53
CA ALA A 302 -9.14 -12.73 4.41
C ALA A 302 -9.05 -11.99 3.06
N PHE A 303 -7.84 -11.61 2.66
CA PHE A 303 -7.60 -11.01 1.36
C PHE A 303 -8.01 -11.93 0.20
N LEU A 304 -7.57 -13.19 0.20
CA LEU A 304 -7.87 -14.13 -0.89
C LEU A 304 -9.34 -14.55 -0.97
N ARG A 305 -10.07 -14.52 0.16
CA ARG A 305 -11.49 -14.90 0.23
C ARG A 305 -12.44 -13.75 -0.03
N THR A 306 -12.14 -12.55 0.48
CA THR A 306 -13.10 -11.42 0.48
C THR A 306 -12.50 -10.12 -0.06
N GLY A 307 -11.23 -10.09 -0.45
CA GLY A 307 -10.53 -8.87 -0.82
C GLY A 307 -10.25 -7.92 0.34
N GLU A 308 -10.39 -8.37 1.60
CA GLU A 308 -10.08 -7.52 2.77
C GLU A 308 -8.59 -7.15 2.78
N ILE A 309 -8.30 -5.85 2.85
CA ILE A 309 -6.93 -5.35 2.98
C ILE A 309 -6.76 -4.71 4.36
N ARG A 310 -5.96 -5.36 5.22
CA ARG A 310 -5.59 -4.85 6.53
C ARG A 310 -4.07 -4.79 6.66
N HIS A 311 -3.57 -3.79 7.38
CA HIS A 311 -2.14 -3.63 7.64
C HIS A 311 -1.28 -3.62 6.35
N ALA A 312 -1.86 -3.12 5.26
CA ALA A 312 -1.11 -2.90 4.04
C ALA A 312 -0.05 -1.81 4.23
N VAL A 313 1.10 -2.01 3.61
CA VAL A 313 2.26 -1.10 3.70
C VAL A 313 2.57 -0.41 2.37
N ASN A 314 1.84 -0.76 1.30
CA ASN A 314 2.02 -0.19 -0.04
C ASN A 314 0.72 0.31 -0.70
N VAL A 315 -0.44 0.12 -0.04
CA VAL A 315 -1.75 0.63 -0.43
C VAL A 315 -2.59 0.97 0.80
N ALA A 316 -3.68 1.72 0.62
CA ALA A 316 -4.65 1.96 1.68
C ALA A 316 -5.30 0.64 2.16
N SER A 317 -5.64 0.59 3.45
CA SER A 317 -6.45 -0.52 3.98
C SER A 317 -7.91 -0.35 3.57
N VAL A 318 -8.57 -1.45 3.22
CA VAL A 318 -9.94 -1.45 2.71
C VAL A 318 -10.69 -2.60 3.37
N ASP A 319 -11.79 -2.29 4.07
CA ASP A 319 -12.66 -3.32 4.63
C ASP A 319 -13.68 -3.83 3.59
N PRO A 320 -14.19 -5.08 3.73
CA PRO A 320 -15.06 -5.68 2.73
C PRO A 320 -16.42 -4.98 2.58
N ALA A 321 -16.94 -4.38 3.65
CA ALA A 321 -18.24 -3.72 3.60
C ALA A 321 -18.16 -2.42 2.78
N THR A 322 -17.08 -1.66 2.98
CA THR A 322 -16.76 -0.49 2.15
C THR A 322 -16.56 -0.89 0.68
N LEU A 323 -15.76 -1.93 0.40
CA LEU A 323 -15.53 -2.39 -0.97
C LEU A 323 -16.84 -2.83 -1.67
N ALA A 324 -17.70 -3.56 -0.96
CA ALA A 324 -18.99 -4.01 -1.46
C ALA A 324 -19.96 -2.83 -1.68
N ALA A 325 -20.00 -1.87 -0.76
CA ALA A 325 -20.85 -0.67 -0.89
C ALA A 325 -20.43 0.20 -2.10
N MET A 326 -19.12 0.29 -2.35
CA MET A 326 -18.56 1.06 -3.46
C MET A 326 -18.59 0.34 -4.80
N GLY A 327 -18.96 -0.95 -4.86
CA GLY A 327 -18.82 -1.80 -6.05
C GLY A 327 -19.42 -1.20 -7.32
N GLY A 328 -20.59 -0.55 -7.22
CA GLY A 328 -21.23 0.12 -8.36
C GLY A 328 -20.45 1.34 -8.87
N TYR A 329 -19.90 2.16 -7.98
CA TYR A 329 -19.08 3.31 -8.37
C TYR A 329 -17.71 2.88 -8.90
N LEU A 330 -17.12 1.82 -8.33
CA LEU A 330 -15.88 1.24 -8.82
C LEU A 330 -16.06 0.71 -10.25
N ASP A 331 -17.14 -0.03 -10.51
CA ASP A 331 -17.49 -0.51 -11.86
C ASP A 331 -17.76 0.66 -12.84
N LEU A 332 -18.48 1.70 -12.41
CA LEU A 332 -18.72 2.90 -13.20
C LEU A 332 -17.41 3.58 -13.62
N ALA A 333 -16.50 3.80 -12.66
CA ALA A 333 -15.21 4.44 -12.89
C ALA A 333 -14.34 3.60 -13.85
N PHE A 334 -14.28 2.28 -13.64
CA PHE A 334 -13.56 1.34 -14.50
C PHE A 334 -14.07 1.40 -15.94
N ARG A 335 -15.39 1.30 -16.13
CA ARG A 335 -16.02 1.36 -17.47
C ARG A 335 -15.80 2.71 -18.15
N LEU A 336 -15.83 3.81 -17.40
CA LEU A 336 -15.54 5.15 -17.90
C LEU A 336 -14.08 5.26 -18.40
N GLY A 337 -13.13 4.64 -17.69
CA GLY A 337 -11.74 4.53 -18.12
C GLY A 337 -11.59 3.77 -19.44
N ILE A 338 -12.18 2.57 -19.53
CA ILE A 338 -12.17 1.76 -20.76
C ILE A 338 -12.80 2.55 -21.92
N PHE A 339 -13.93 3.20 -21.66
CA PHE A 339 -14.64 4.00 -22.65
C PHE A 339 -13.75 5.11 -23.22
N LEU A 340 -13.12 5.92 -22.34
CA LEU A 340 -12.26 7.02 -22.79
C LEU A 340 -10.98 6.54 -23.49
N SER A 341 -10.43 5.40 -23.08
CA SER A 341 -9.26 4.80 -23.75
C SER A 341 -9.53 4.49 -25.23
N GLN A 342 -10.76 4.12 -25.55
CA GLN A 342 -11.18 3.84 -26.92
C GLN A 342 -11.61 5.12 -27.63
N TRP A 343 -12.38 5.99 -26.96
CA TRP A 343 -12.95 7.20 -27.55
C TRP A 343 -11.89 8.25 -27.92
N HIS A 344 -10.80 8.37 -27.14
CA HIS A 344 -9.71 9.30 -27.44
C HIS A 344 -8.72 8.69 -28.43
N PRO A 345 -8.61 9.22 -29.67
CA PRO A 345 -7.77 8.63 -30.72
C PRO A 345 -6.33 9.16 -30.60
N GLY A 346 -5.55 8.72 -29.62
CA GLY A 346 -4.18 9.22 -29.50
C GLY A 346 -3.47 8.94 -28.20
N ARG A 347 -2.30 9.56 -28.04
CA ARG A 347 -1.51 9.46 -26.82
C ARG A 347 -2.04 10.46 -25.79
N ALA A 348 -2.46 9.96 -24.63
CA ALA A 348 -2.81 10.83 -23.51
C ALA A 348 -1.55 11.48 -22.91
N ASP A 349 -1.62 12.79 -22.64
CA ASP A 349 -0.64 13.55 -21.87
C ASP A 349 -1.17 13.91 -20.48
N ALA A 350 -2.49 14.04 -20.33
CA ALA A 350 -3.14 14.35 -19.05
C ALA A 350 -4.55 13.76 -18.95
N CYS A 351 -4.95 13.41 -17.74
CA CYS A 351 -6.29 12.98 -17.37
C CYS A 351 -6.79 13.80 -16.16
N ARG A 352 -7.99 14.34 -16.28
CA ARG A 352 -8.67 15.06 -15.19
C ARG A 352 -9.95 14.35 -14.81
N LEU A 353 -10.12 14.07 -13.52
CA LEU A 353 -11.32 13.47 -12.92
C LEU A 353 -12.03 14.50 -12.06
N GLU A 354 -13.31 14.73 -12.33
CA GLU A 354 -14.22 15.54 -11.52
C GLU A 354 -15.28 14.65 -10.89
N TYR A 355 -15.28 14.59 -9.56
CA TYR A 355 -16.29 13.92 -8.74
C TYR A 355 -17.31 14.94 -8.25
N ARG A 356 -18.60 14.65 -8.39
CA ARG A 356 -19.65 15.59 -7.99
C ARG A 356 -20.83 14.91 -7.30
N GLY A 357 -21.32 15.54 -6.23
CA GLY A 357 -22.49 15.10 -5.47
C GLY A 357 -22.17 13.96 -4.50
N GLU A 358 -23.08 12.99 -4.34
CA GLU A 358 -22.98 11.95 -3.30
C GLU A 358 -21.72 11.08 -3.40
N VAL A 359 -21.16 10.91 -4.62
CA VAL A 359 -19.92 10.14 -4.84
C VAL A 359 -18.70 10.74 -4.12
N THR A 360 -18.74 12.02 -3.73
CA THR A 360 -17.64 12.65 -2.98
C THR A 360 -17.57 12.20 -1.51
N GLN A 361 -18.55 11.43 -1.03
CA GLN A 361 -18.55 10.83 0.31
C GLN A 361 -17.86 9.46 0.34
N GLU A 362 -17.56 8.90 -0.84
CA GLU A 362 -16.85 7.62 -0.98
C GLU A 362 -15.33 7.82 -0.96
N ASP A 363 -14.56 6.72 -0.95
CA ASP A 363 -13.11 6.77 -1.09
C ASP A 363 -12.71 7.10 -2.54
N LEU A 364 -12.46 8.39 -2.79
CA LEU A 364 -12.09 8.91 -4.12
C LEU A 364 -10.79 8.30 -4.66
N HIS A 365 -9.86 7.87 -3.79
CA HIS A 365 -8.61 7.27 -4.24
C HIS A 365 -8.88 5.92 -4.92
N LEU A 366 -9.77 5.11 -4.37
CA LEU A 366 -10.18 3.85 -4.99
C LEU A 366 -10.93 4.06 -6.31
N LEU A 367 -11.76 5.10 -6.40
CA LEU A 367 -12.45 5.45 -7.65
C LEU A 367 -11.47 5.90 -8.73
N THR A 368 -10.50 6.74 -8.36
CA THR A 368 -9.43 7.19 -9.26
C THR A 368 -8.60 6.00 -9.75
N ALA A 369 -8.16 5.13 -8.84
CA ALA A 369 -7.42 3.93 -9.19
C ALA A 369 -8.23 2.98 -10.10
N SER A 370 -9.53 2.84 -9.86
CA SER A 370 -10.45 2.05 -10.69
C SER A 370 -10.56 2.62 -12.11
N PHE A 371 -10.75 3.93 -12.24
CA PHE A 371 -10.76 4.61 -13.53
C PHE A 371 -9.42 4.42 -14.27
N CYS A 372 -8.29 4.65 -13.60
CA CYS A 372 -6.97 4.47 -14.20
C CYS A 372 -6.74 3.02 -14.64
N SER A 373 -7.25 2.03 -13.88
CA SER A 373 -7.20 0.62 -14.26
C SER A 373 -7.96 0.38 -15.55
N GLY A 374 -9.17 0.92 -15.67
CA GLY A 374 -9.96 0.83 -16.91
C GLY A 374 -9.30 1.52 -18.10
N LEU A 375 -8.70 2.69 -17.88
CA LEU A 375 -8.01 3.45 -18.92
C LEU A 375 -6.81 2.68 -19.52
N LEU A 376 -6.12 1.88 -18.71
CA LEU A 376 -4.96 1.09 -19.13
C LEU A 376 -5.30 -0.34 -19.60
N GLU A 377 -6.53 -0.82 -19.38
CA GLU A 377 -6.93 -2.21 -19.58
C GLU A 377 -6.63 -2.72 -21.01
N GLN A 378 -6.88 -1.89 -22.04
CA GLN A 378 -6.60 -2.28 -23.43
C GLN A 378 -5.11 -2.31 -23.76
N ALA A 379 -4.30 -1.47 -23.11
CA ALA A 379 -2.87 -1.38 -23.38
C ALA A 379 -2.05 -2.41 -22.59
N MET A 380 -2.59 -2.92 -21.49
CA MET A 380 -1.86 -3.72 -20.49
C MET A 380 -2.68 -4.88 -19.91
N SER A 381 -3.54 -5.49 -20.73
CA SER A 381 -4.55 -6.45 -20.28
C SER A 381 -4.02 -7.49 -19.29
N GLY A 382 -4.61 -7.52 -18.09
CA GLY A 382 -4.27 -8.46 -17.02
C GLY A 382 -3.10 -8.09 -16.10
N ASP A 383 -2.35 -7.02 -16.43
CA ASP A 383 -1.22 -6.55 -15.61
C ASP A 383 -1.57 -5.26 -14.83
N VAL A 384 -2.83 -4.78 -14.86
CA VAL A 384 -3.28 -3.53 -14.19
C VAL A 384 -4.45 -3.77 -13.24
N ASN A 385 -4.38 -3.14 -12.06
CA ASN A 385 -5.44 -3.14 -11.04
C ASN A 385 -5.37 -1.87 -10.17
N ILE A 386 -6.23 -1.78 -9.16
CA ILE A 386 -6.29 -0.62 -8.24
C ILE A 386 -5.01 -0.39 -7.41
N VAL A 387 -4.10 -1.35 -7.33
CA VAL A 387 -2.82 -1.21 -6.62
C VAL A 387 -1.80 -0.46 -7.47
N ASN A 388 -1.76 -0.73 -8.79
CA ASN A 388 -0.70 -0.26 -9.67
C ASN A 388 -1.12 0.78 -10.70
N ALA A 389 -2.42 0.95 -10.96
CA ALA A 389 -2.92 1.75 -12.06
C ALA A 389 -2.40 3.20 -12.05
N GLU A 390 -2.45 3.89 -10.90
CA GLU A 390 -1.95 5.27 -10.80
C GLU A 390 -0.45 5.39 -11.03
N VAL A 391 0.34 4.44 -10.50
CA VAL A 391 1.79 4.40 -10.70
C VAL A 391 2.10 4.24 -12.18
N LEU A 392 1.40 3.33 -12.85
CA LEU A 392 1.57 3.05 -14.27
C LEU A 392 1.13 4.20 -15.19
N ILE A 393 0.12 4.99 -14.78
CA ILE A 393 -0.28 6.23 -15.45
C ILE A 393 0.84 7.28 -15.35
N ARG A 394 1.35 7.53 -14.14
CA ARG A 394 2.41 8.53 -13.90
C ARG A 394 3.72 8.17 -14.59
N GLU A 395 4.09 6.90 -14.61
CA GLU A 395 5.30 6.42 -15.33
C GLU A 395 5.22 6.57 -16.84
N ARG A 396 4.00 6.57 -17.40
CA ARG A 396 3.75 6.89 -18.81
C ARG A 396 3.78 8.38 -19.10
N GLY A 397 4.01 9.22 -18.08
CA GLY A 397 4.02 10.66 -18.19
C GLY A 397 2.64 11.30 -18.27
N ILE A 398 1.58 10.53 -18.02
CA ILE A 398 0.21 11.04 -18.01
C ILE A 398 -0.01 11.77 -16.68
N GLN A 399 -0.27 13.07 -16.74
CA GLN A 399 -0.60 13.86 -15.55
C GLN A 399 -2.01 13.51 -15.07
N LEU A 400 -2.17 13.23 -13.78
CA LEU A 400 -3.46 12.92 -13.18
C LEU A 400 -3.89 14.08 -12.27
N VAL A 401 -5.08 14.62 -12.52
CA VAL A 401 -5.67 15.71 -11.74
C VAL A 401 -7.04 15.28 -11.23
N GLU A 402 -7.28 15.49 -9.94
CA GLU A 402 -8.53 15.13 -9.27
C GLU A 402 -9.20 16.37 -8.68
N GLU A 403 -10.51 16.48 -8.90
CA GLU A 403 -11.34 17.54 -8.37
C GLU A 403 -12.63 16.96 -7.78
N ALA A 404 -13.07 17.53 -6.66
CA ALA A 404 -14.28 17.09 -5.98
C ALA A 404 -15.18 18.27 -5.62
N HIS A 405 -16.47 18.15 -5.93
CA HIS A 405 -17.50 19.14 -5.64
C HIS A 405 -18.68 18.49 -4.93
N SER A 406 -18.89 18.81 -3.65
CA SER A 406 -19.99 18.23 -2.86
C SER A 406 -21.39 18.68 -3.31
N GLU A 407 -21.48 19.77 -4.07
CA GLU A 407 -22.75 20.28 -4.60
C GLU A 407 -23.32 19.36 -5.70
N MET A 408 -24.61 19.05 -5.58
CA MET A 408 -25.34 18.27 -6.58
C MET A 408 -25.50 19.04 -7.89
N GLY A 409 -25.31 18.35 -9.02
CA GLY A 409 -25.58 18.86 -10.36
C GLY A 409 -26.96 18.46 -10.87
N ALA A 410 -27.06 18.09 -12.15
CA ALA A 410 -28.27 17.52 -12.74
C ALA A 410 -28.58 16.10 -12.24
N PHE A 411 -27.60 15.42 -11.65
CA PHE A 411 -27.68 14.07 -11.07
C PHE A 411 -27.20 14.11 -9.61
N SER A 412 -27.69 13.20 -8.78
CA SER A 412 -27.29 13.08 -7.36
C SER A 412 -25.80 12.76 -7.20
N SER A 413 -25.25 11.99 -8.12
CA SER A 413 -23.81 11.73 -8.24
C SER A 413 -23.36 11.68 -9.71
N SER A 414 -22.13 12.10 -9.98
CA SER A 414 -21.52 11.93 -11.30
C SER A 414 -20.00 11.90 -11.22
N ILE A 415 -19.39 11.12 -12.11
CA ILE A 415 -17.95 11.11 -12.38
C ILE A 415 -17.74 11.64 -13.79
N THR A 416 -16.95 12.70 -13.93
CA THR A 416 -16.54 13.23 -15.23
C THR A 416 -15.05 13.01 -15.42
N ALA A 417 -14.68 12.47 -16.56
CA ALA A 417 -13.30 12.26 -16.94
C ALA A 417 -12.99 13.01 -18.23
N GLU A 418 -11.85 13.68 -18.27
CA GLU A 418 -11.35 14.41 -19.42
C GLU A 418 -9.94 13.94 -19.75
N LEU A 419 -9.73 13.42 -20.95
CA LEU A 419 -8.44 12.96 -21.45
C LEU A 419 -7.92 13.93 -22.50
N THR A 420 -6.76 14.53 -22.23
CA THR A 420 -6.08 15.47 -23.12
C THR A 420 -4.82 14.83 -23.70
N GLY A 421 -4.63 14.98 -25.00
CA GLY A 421 -3.54 14.35 -25.73
C GLY A 421 -3.51 14.80 -27.20
N ASP A 422 -2.32 14.91 -27.79
CA ASP A 422 -2.13 15.27 -29.20
C ASP A 422 -2.83 16.58 -29.64
N GLY A 423 -3.04 17.51 -28.69
CA GLY A 423 -3.72 18.79 -28.92
C GLY A 423 -5.25 18.72 -28.89
N GLU A 424 -5.83 17.56 -28.62
CA GLU A 424 -7.27 17.33 -28.48
C GLU A 424 -7.65 17.00 -27.03
N SER A 425 -8.90 17.31 -26.65
CA SER A 425 -9.47 16.93 -25.36
C SER A 425 -10.80 16.23 -25.57
N HIS A 426 -10.95 15.09 -24.90
CA HIS A 426 -12.14 14.25 -24.95
C HIS A 426 -12.71 14.06 -23.54
N LEU A 427 -13.94 14.53 -23.34
CA LEU A 427 -14.63 14.51 -22.05
C LEU A 427 -15.81 13.54 -22.07
N ALA A 428 -15.95 12.72 -21.03
CA ALA A 428 -17.11 11.87 -20.81
C ALA A 428 -17.58 12.00 -19.35
N SER A 429 -18.89 12.09 -19.13
CA SER A 429 -19.48 12.06 -17.79
C SER A 429 -20.41 10.86 -17.65
N ALA A 430 -20.32 10.19 -16.50
CA ALA A 430 -21.12 9.03 -16.17
C ALA A 430 -21.75 9.15 -14.77
N THR A 431 -22.83 8.42 -14.54
CA THR A 431 -23.54 8.34 -13.26
C THR A 431 -23.98 6.91 -12.99
N LEU A 432 -24.26 6.60 -11.73
CA LEU A 432 -24.79 5.31 -11.30
C LEU A 432 -26.26 5.47 -10.93
N PHE A 433 -27.15 4.78 -11.66
CA PHE A 433 -28.55 4.70 -11.27
C PHE A 433 -28.78 3.47 -10.38
N GLY A 434 -29.40 3.68 -9.22
CA GLY A 434 -29.47 2.64 -8.20
C GLY A 434 -28.07 2.21 -7.77
N ASN A 435 -27.84 0.91 -7.67
CA ASN A 435 -26.55 0.38 -7.18
C ASN A 435 -25.66 -0.23 -8.29
N ASN A 436 -26.18 -0.42 -9.51
CA ASN A 436 -25.51 -1.22 -10.52
C ASN A 436 -25.84 -0.85 -11.98
N MET A 437 -26.53 0.26 -12.23
CA MET A 437 -26.84 0.70 -13.60
C MET A 437 -25.96 1.87 -14.00
N SER A 438 -24.78 1.55 -14.55
CA SER A 438 -23.84 2.53 -15.08
C SER A 438 -24.41 3.23 -16.32
N ARG A 439 -24.38 4.57 -16.32
CA ARG A 439 -24.97 5.42 -17.37
C ARG A 439 -23.97 6.44 -17.87
N LEU A 440 -23.74 6.48 -19.18
CA LEU A 440 -23.08 7.62 -19.82
C LEU A 440 -24.11 8.74 -19.98
N ILE A 441 -23.83 9.91 -19.42
CA ILE A 441 -24.75 11.05 -19.38
C ILE A 441 -24.27 12.25 -20.22
N ARG A 442 -23.00 12.24 -20.61
CA ARG A 442 -22.40 13.32 -21.41
C ARG A 442 -21.20 12.82 -22.19
N LEU A 443 -21.06 13.30 -23.43
CA LEU A 443 -19.86 13.13 -24.25
C LEU A 443 -19.51 14.45 -24.93
N GLY A 444 -18.40 15.07 -24.52
CA GLY A 444 -18.01 16.42 -24.93
C GLY A 444 -19.09 17.45 -24.60
N SER A 445 -19.67 18.06 -25.63
CA SER A 445 -20.80 18.98 -25.48
C SER A 445 -22.17 18.28 -25.50
N TYR A 446 -22.25 17.06 -26.00
CA TYR A 446 -23.52 16.34 -26.16
C TYR A 446 -24.05 15.80 -24.83
N ARG A 447 -25.32 16.05 -24.56
CA ARG A 447 -26.06 15.42 -23.44
C ARG A 447 -26.85 14.22 -23.98
N LEU A 448 -26.71 13.08 -23.32
CA LEU A 448 -27.39 11.83 -23.67
C LEU A 448 -27.59 11.00 -22.40
N GLU A 449 -28.31 9.89 -22.49
CA GLU A 449 -28.38 8.89 -21.42
C GLU A 449 -28.35 7.50 -22.06
N THR A 450 -27.29 6.72 -21.81
CA THR A 450 -27.14 5.39 -22.41
C THR A 450 -26.43 4.43 -21.47
N TYR A 451 -26.68 3.12 -21.59
CA TYR A 451 -25.93 2.10 -20.86
C TYR A 451 -24.43 2.22 -21.17
N LEU A 452 -23.59 2.18 -20.14
CA LEU A 452 -22.14 2.14 -20.26
C LEU A 452 -21.64 0.69 -20.21
N ASP A 453 -22.17 -0.16 -21.09
CA ASP A 453 -21.84 -1.59 -21.16
C ASP A 453 -21.96 -2.17 -22.58
N GLY A 454 -21.37 -3.35 -22.77
CA GLY A 454 -21.47 -4.13 -24.00
C GLY A 454 -20.91 -3.44 -25.24
N ASN A 455 -21.53 -3.72 -26.39
CA ASN A 455 -21.14 -3.12 -27.67
C ASN A 455 -21.88 -1.80 -27.85
N MET A 456 -21.16 -0.68 -27.85
CA MET A 456 -21.72 0.64 -28.11
C MET A 456 -21.29 1.14 -29.48
N LEU A 457 -22.24 1.55 -30.31
CA LEU A 457 -21.98 2.29 -31.54
C LEU A 457 -22.34 3.76 -31.33
N LEU A 458 -21.33 4.61 -31.38
CA LEU A 458 -21.44 6.05 -31.29
C LEU A 458 -21.26 6.66 -32.68
N PHE A 459 -22.12 7.59 -33.05
CA PHE A 459 -21.95 8.33 -34.30
C PHE A 459 -22.37 9.78 -34.14
N THR A 460 -21.54 10.71 -34.62
CA THR A 460 -21.93 12.11 -34.71
C THR A 460 -22.48 12.40 -36.09
N HIS A 461 -23.52 13.23 -36.18
CA HIS A 461 -24.22 13.47 -37.43
C HIS A 461 -24.83 14.87 -37.49
N ASP A 462 -25.17 15.30 -38.70
CA ASP A 462 -26.06 16.44 -38.92
C ASP A 462 -27.49 16.06 -38.57
N ASP A 463 -28.15 16.90 -37.80
CA ASP A 463 -29.53 16.70 -37.34
C ASP A 463 -30.53 17.00 -38.47
N VAL A 464 -30.67 16.04 -39.39
CA VAL A 464 -31.54 16.11 -40.58
C VAL A 464 -32.58 14.97 -40.59
N PRO A 465 -33.77 15.19 -41.18
CA PRO A 465 -34.79 14.14 -41.28
C PRO A 465 -34.27 12.86 -41.96
N GLY A 466 -34.62 11.71 -41.38
CA GLY A 466 -34.32 10.39 -41.96
C GLY A 466 -33.03 9.72 -41.48
N ILE A 467 -32.12 10.46 -40.82
CA ILE A 467 -30.81 9.93 -40.41
C ILE A 467 -30.91 8.69 -39.51
N ILE A 468 -31.83 8.71 -38.53
CA ILE A 468 -32.05 7.58 -37.61
C ILE A 468 -32.59 6.35 -38.35
N GLY A 469 -33.50 6.55 -39.30
CA GLY A 469 -34.04 5.46 -40.12
C GLY A 469 -32.96 4.81 -40.99
N ILE A 470 -32.04 5.61 -41.53
CA ILE A 470 -30.90 5.13 -42.33
C ILE A 470 -29.97 4.26 -41.49
N VAL A 471 -29.56 4.75 -40.30
CA VAL A 471 -28.69 3.99 -39.39
C VAL A 471 -29.33 2.66 -38.98
N GLY A 472 -30.61 2.69 -38.60
CA GLY A 472 -31.36 1.48 -38.25
C GLY A 472 -31.49 0.49 -39.41
N SER A 473 -31.71 0.99 -40.63
CA SER A 473 -31.81 0.14 -41.83
C SER A 473 -30.49 -0.53 -42.17
N ILE A 474 -29.37 0.22 -42.16
CA ILE A 474 -28.03 -0.32 -42.41
C ILE A 474 -27.71 -1.43 -41.39
N LEU A 475 -27.92 -1.17 -40.10
CA LEU A 475 -27.66 -2.19 -39.07
C LEU A 475 -28.56 -3.42 -39.23
N GLY A 476 -29.84 -3.22 -39.56
CA GLY A 476 -30.79 -4.30 -39.82
C GLY A 476 -30.42 -5.17 -41.04
N ASP A 477 -29.94 -4.55 -42.12
CA ASP A 477 -29.48 -5.25 -43.33
C ASP A 477 -28.26 -6.15 -43.04
N HIS A 478 -27.42 -5.74 -42.07
CA HIS A 478 -26.30 -6.54 -41.57
C HIS A 478 -26.67 -7.44 -40.37
N GLN A 479 -27.97 -7.59 -40.06
CA GLN A 479 -28.49 -8.43 -38.98
C GLN A 479 -27.96 -8.08 -37.58
N VAL A 480 -27.70 -6.78 -37.33
CA VAL A 480 -27.27 -6.27 -36.03
C VAL A 480 -28.47 -5.72 -35.27
N ASN A 481 -28.81 -6.32 -34.12
CA ASN A 481 -29.91 -5.87 -33.28
C ASN A 481 -29.50 -4.66 -32.41
N ILE A 482 -30.44 -3.71 -32.25
CA ILE A 482 -30.27 -2.51 -31.41
C ILE A 482 -31.08 -2.73 -30.12
N ALA A 483 -30.41 -2.89 -28.99
CA ALA A 483 -31.03 -3.08 -27.69
C ALA A 483 -31.51 -1.76 -27.06
N GLN A 484 -30.72 -0.70 -27.22
CA GLN A 484 -31.09 0.67 -26.84
C GLN A 484 -30.59 1.66 -27.88
N MET A 485 -31.35 2.72 -28.08
CA MET A 485 -30.96 3.89 -28.87
C MET A 485 -31.24 5.17 -28.10
N THR A 486 -30.24 6.05 -28.04
CA THR A 486 -30.38 7.41 -27.53
C THR A 486 -29.79 8.40 -28.52
N VAL A 487 -30.43 9.56 -28.65
CA VAL A 487 -29.93 10.69 -29.45
C VAL A 487 -29.75 11.91 -28.54
N GLY A 488 -28.65 12.63 -28.73
CA GLY A 488 -28.24 13.76 -27.92
C GLY A 488 -27.87 14.97 -28.75
N ARG A 489 -28.04 16.17 -28.18
CA ARG A 489 -27.63 17.44 -28.79
C ARG A 489 -26.81 18.27 -27.80
N PRO A 490 -25.95 19.19 -28.26
CA PRO A 490 -25.17 20.08 -27.38
C PRO A 490 -26.00 21.06 -26.54
N GLY A 491 -27.26 21.28 -26.91
CA GLY A 491 -28.16 22.20 -26.25
C GLY A 491 -29.61 21.98 -26.68
N GLU A 492 -30.48 22.96 -26.39
CA GLU A 492 -31.93 22.85 -26.60
C GLU A 492 -32.39 23.33 -27.99
N GLN A 493 -31.49 23.90 -28.79
CA GLN A 493 -31.84 24.40 -30.11
C GLN A 493 -32.01 23.26 -31.14
N PRO A 494 -33.08 23.29 -31.97
CA PRO A 494 -33.23 22.34 -33.08
C PRO A 494 -32.17 22.50 -34.17
N GLY A 495 -31.74 21.39 -34.78
CA GLY A 495 -30.76 21.38 -35.87
C GLY A 495 -29.30 21.41 -35.38
N GLY A 496 -28.37 21.43 -36.34
CA GLY A 496 -26.94 21.44 -36.07
C GLY A 496 -26.34 20.04 -35.92
N THR A 497 -25.40 19.88 -35.01
CA THR A 497 -24.76 18.58 -34.74
C THR A 497 -25.48 17.82 -33.65
N ALA A 498 -25.60 16.52 -33.83
CA ALA A 498 -26.17 15.59 -32.87
C ALA A 498 -25.27 14.35 -32.74
N ILE A 499 -25.51 13.58 -31.69
CA ILE A 499 -24.88 12.28 -31.46
C ILE A 499 -25.97 11.21 -31.33
N GLY A 500 -25.74 10.06 -31.95
CA GLY A 500 -26.46 8.84 -31.65
C GLY A 500 -25.58 7.88 -30.87
N ALA A 501 -26.16 7.25 -29.85
CA ALA A 501 -25.56 6.18 -29.08
C ALA A 501 -26.48 4.96 -29.11
N LEU A 502 -25.92 3.83 -29.54
CA LEU A 502 -26.64 2.58 -29.72
C LEU A 502 -25.96 1.47 -28.92
N ASN A 503 -26.67 0.82 -28.01
CA ASN A 503 -26.21 -0.44 -27.42
C ASN A 503 -26.68 -1.58 -28.32
N LEU A 504 -25.75 -2.42 -28.77
CA LEU A 504 -25.94 -3.46 -29.76
C LEU A 504 -25.72 -4.85 -29.16
N ASP A 505 -26.51 -5.84 -29.58
CA ASP A 505 -26.34 -7.21 -29.11
C ASP A 505 -25.02 -7.83 -29.58
N THR A 506 -24.56 -7.42 -30.77
CA THR A 506 -23.31 -7.87 -31.40
C THR A 506 -22.55 -6.70 -32.01
N ALA A 507 -21.23 -6.78 -32.03
CA ALA A 507 -20.40 -5.79 -32.70
C ALA A 507 -20.74 -5.73 -34.21
N PRO A 508 -20.93 -4.53 -34.79
CA PRO A 508 -21.30 -4.39 -36.19
C PRO A 508 -20.12 -4.78 -37.10
N PRO A 509 -20.37 -5.47 -38.23
CA PRO A 509 -19.30 -5.85 -39.15
C PRO A 509 -18.68 -4.60 -39.81
N ALA A 510 -17.43 -4.71 -40.24
CA ALA A 510 -16.70 -3.60 -40.88
C ALA A 510 -17.45 -3.01 -42.10
N ALA A 511 -18.19 -3.84 -42.84
CA ALA A 511 -19.02 -3.39 -43.95
C ALA A 511 -20.15 -2.43 -43.51
N ALA A 512 -20.79 -2.70 -42.37
CA ALA A 512 -21.80 -1.79 -41.81
C ALA A 512 -21.18 -0.46 -41.38
N ILE A 513 -20.00 -0.50 -40.73
CA ILE A 513 -19.27 0.71 -40.31
C ILE A 513 -18.84 1.56 -41.52
N SER A 514 -18.38 0.93 -42.61
CA SER A 514 -18.03 1.63 -43.85
C SER A 514 -19.26 2.32 -44.45
N GLN A 515 -20.38 1.61 -44.56
CA GLN A 515 -21.62 2.16 -45.10
C GLN A 515 -22.15 3.35 -44.28
N LEU A 516 -22.05 3.27 -42.94
CA LEU A 516 -22.40 4.39 -42.07
C LEU A 516 -21.46 5.58 -42.29
N SER A 517 -20.15 5.33 -42.33
CA SER A 517 -19.13 6.39 -42.50
C SER A 517 -19.18 7.08 -43.87
N GLU A 518 -19.67 6.40 -44.91
CA GLU A 518 -19.84 6.96 -46.26
C GLU A 518 -21.08 7.87 -46.38
N HIS A 519 -21.99 7.84 -45.41
CA HIS A 519 -23.20 8.64 -45.47
C HIS A 519 -22.88 10.14 -45.25
N PRO A 520 -23.28 11.06 -46.16
CA PRO A 520 -22.85 12.47 -46.12
C PRO A 520 -23.18 13.24 -44.84
N SER A 521 -24.26 12.85 -44.14
CA SER A 521 -24.69 13.48 -42.89
C SER A 521 -24.08 12.84 -41.64
N ILE A 522 -23.32 11.75 -41.75
CA ILE A 522 -22.61 11.12 -40.64
C ILE A 522 -21.17 11.63 -40.65
N ARG A 523 -20.75 12.22 -39.53
CA ARG A 523 -19.44 12.88 -39.38
C ARG A 523 -18.39 11.98 -38.76
N SER A 524 -18.80 11.12 -37.83
CA SER A 524 -17.94 10.11 -37.22
C SER A 524 -18.75 8.90 -36.82
N VAL A 525 -18.12 7.73 -36.83
CA VAL A 525 -18.68 6.45 -36.38
C VAL A 525 -17.61 5.72 -35.59
N GLN A 526 -17.95 5.26 -34.40
CA GLN A 526 -17.02 4.54 -33.54
C GLN A 526 -17.74 3.44 -32.76
N VAL A 527 -17.10 2.28 -32.71
CA VAL A 527 -17.55 1.15 -31.88
C VAL A 527 -16.69 1.12 -30.63
N ILE A 528 -17.33 1.13 -29.46
CA ILE A 528 -16.71 0.97 -28.15
C ILE A 528 -17.14 -0.39 -27.59
N GLN A 529 -16.18 -1.18 -27.14
CA GLN A 529 -16.41 -2.46 -26.49
C GLN A 529 -16.16 -2.32 -24.98
N LEU A 530 -17.20 -2.55 -24.19
CA LEU A 530 -17.14 -2.53 -22.74
C LEU A 530 -17.47 -3.93 -22.20
N PRO A 531 -17.12 -4.22 -20.93
CA PRO A 531 -17.60 -5.42 -20.26
C PRO A 531 -19.14 -5.51 -20.35
N LEU A 532 -19.68 -6.73 -20.40
CA LEU A 532 -21.12 -6.92 -20.44
C LEU A 532 -21.78 -6.45 -19.14
N ALA A 533 -23.08 -6.17 -19.18
CA ALA A 533 -23.83 -5.86 -17.97
C ALA A 533 -23.66 -6.95 -16.90
N GLY A 534 -23.35 -6.55 -15.67
CA GLY A 534 -23.10 -7.46 -14.54
C GLY A 534 -21.70 -8.07 -14.49
N GLN A 535 -20.85 -7.86 -15.49
CA GLN A 535 -19.42 -8.18 -15.38
C GLN A 535 -18.72 -7.07 -14.56
N THR A 536 -18.13 -7.45 -13.44
CA THR A 536 -17.37 -6.57 -12.57
C THR A 536 -15.91 -6.46 -13.03
N PRO A 537 -15.16 -5.44 -12.56
CA PRO A 537 -13.72 -5.35 -12.79
C PRO A 537 -13.01 -6.64 -12.36
N PRO A 538 -11.99 -7.14 -13.09
CA PRO A 538 -11.35 -8.43 -12.81
C PRO A 538 -10.71 -8.55 -11.41
N TRP A 539 -10.34 -7.41 -10.82
CA TRP A 539 -9.71 -7.31 -9.50
C TRP A 539 -10.70 -7.08 -8.35
N LEU A 540 -11.98 -6.83 -8.66
CA LEU A 540 -13.02 -6.72 -7.64
C LEU A 540 -13.47 -8.13 -7.24
N PRO A 541 -13.54 -8.47 -5.94
CA PRO A 541 -14.06 -9.77 -5.49
C PRO A 541 -15.47 -10.01 -6.04
N GLN A 542 -15.74 -11.23 -6.51
CA GLN A 542 -17.05 -11.65 -7.01
C GLN A 542 -18.00 -12.10 -5.90
#